data_AF-D6M2A2-F1
#
_entry.id   AF-D6M2A2-F1
#
_cell.length_a   1.000
_cell.length_b   1.000
_cell.length_c   1.000
_cell.angle_alpha   90.00
_cell.angle_beta   90.00
_cell.angle_gamma   90.00
#
_symmetry.space_group_name_H-M   'P 1'
#
loop_
_entity.id
_entity.type
_entity.pdbx_description
1 polymer ?
#
loop_
_entity_poly.entity_id
_entity_poly.type
_entity_poly.pdbx_seq_one_letter_code
_entity_poly.pdbx_strand_id
1 'polypeptide(L)'
;MFKNPRSADGGAEDTVGAGSAAGGAAENDEADREAVEEERAELREFVKGLRADDIKSGHWFTKLLSHALNSYARTADWQYFQERYEGVPPDAVVDARIKLAARYAALEGGLSAGAYTATVAATLGSLGGASPATVPAAVTTAMVDIAYTTRLQLRLAHDIAVLYRVPVDLDDPEDMWKLVRVAFTIKGGESVREGLLKAAPALTRRLIKRYYSKSALAVGRSLPVVGRHLLQRNVIKIGIPVVGVPLAVVLNRWTTLITGRHAREVFRNEARVRELAGRLSERTLHPGALPWVAWLVMAAKPGPPSDDKKLLMRHLTRAVRERHQVTDEELARLVEIEPAEVWRRLEALTGDLSGLVTAAEAVAAVDGPASPEEAAVLTELRVRCGRR
;
A
#
# COMPACT_ATOMS: atom_id res chain seq x y z
N MET A 1 2.57 -12.70 -16.49
CA MET A 1 2.45 -12.86 -15.01
C MET A 1 3.57 -13.78 -14.52
N PHE A 2 4.61 -13.22 -13.88
CA PHE A 2 5.86 -13.85 -13.40
C PHE A 2 6.04 -15.34 -13.72
N LYS A 3 6.32 -15.66 -14.99
CA LYS A 3 6.82 -16.99 -15.37
C LYS A 3 8.11 -17.25 -14.61
N ASN A 4 8.24 -18.48 -14.12
CA ASN A 4 9.36 -18.93 -13.32
C ASN A 4 10.64 -19.05 -14.19
N PRO A 5 11.78 -18.44 -13.86
CA PRO A 5 13.06 -18.86 -14.40
C PRO A 5 13.56 -20.04 -13.56
N ARG A 6 12.98 -21.24 -13.78
CA ARG A 6 13.59 -22.56 -13.53
C ARG A 6 12.55 -23.67 -13.71
N SER A 7 12.49 -24.16 -14.93
CA SER A 7 12.14 -25.56 -15.23
C SER A 7 13.03 -25.99 -16.40
N ALA A 8 14.31 -26.23 -16.09
CA ALA A 8 15.18 -27.06 -16.92
C ALA A 8 15.81 -28.05 -15.95
N ASP A 9 15.34 -29.29 -16.09
CA ASP A 9 15.76 -30.46 -15.34
C ASP A 9 17.26 -30.73 -15.55
N GLY A 10 17.89 -31.35 -14.56
CA GLY A 10 19.34 -31.46 -14.44
C GLY A 10 20.00 -32.42 -15.42
N GLY A 11 21.31 -32.22 -15.58
CA GLY A 11 22.21 -33.24 -16.12
C GLY A 11 23.40 -32.68 -16.90
N ALA A 12 24.49 -32.33 -16.21
CA ALA A 12 25.87 -32.70 -16.56
C ALA A 12 26.88 -31.86 -15.75
N GLU A 13 27.84 -32.57 -15.17
CA GLU A 13 28.99 -32.07 -14.42
C GLU A 13 29.94 -31.18 -15.24
N ASP A 14 30.63 -30.31 -14.49
CA ASP A 14 31.93 -29.68 -14.74
C ASP A 14 32.22 -29.01 -16.10
N THR A 15 32.36 -27.68 -16.07
CA THR A 15 33.65 -27.03 -16.33
C THR A 15 33.61 -25.53 -16.01
N VAL A 16 34.69 -25.06 -15.40
CA VAL A 16 35.00 -23.68 -15.00
C VAL A 16 34.80 -22.69 -16.16
N GLY A 17 34.02 -21.63 -15.93
CA GLY A 17 33.88 -20.55 -16.91
C GLY A 17 33.26 -19.28 -16.34
N ALA A 18 34.07 -18.22 -16.21
CA ALA A 18 33.64 -16.85 -15.87
C ALA A 18 32.70 -16.18 -16.92
N GLY A 19 32.14 -16.94 -17.86
CA GLY A 19 31.12 -16.50 -18.83
C GLY A 19 29.66 -16.77 -18.40
N SER A 20 29.42 -17.51 -17.32
CA SER A 20 28.07 -17.94 -16.90
C SER A 20 27.22 -16.83 -16.28
N ALA A 21 27.82 -15.86 -15.57
CA ALA A 21 27.08 -14.79 -14.90
C ALA A 21 26.48 -13.75 -15.87
N ALA A 22 27.11 -13.55 -17.03
CA ALA A 22 26.62 -12.62 -18.06
C ALA A 22 25.47 -13.23 -18.88
N GLY A 23 25.52 -14.54 -19.17
CA GLY A 23 24.44 -15.27 -19.85
C GLY A 23 23.16 -15.32 -19.03
N GLY A 24 23.25 -15.64 -17.74
CA GLY A 24 22.09 -15.69 -16.85
C GLY A 24 21.45 -14.32 -16.56
N ALA A 25 22.20 -13.22 -16.65
CA ALA A 25 21.63 -11.86 -16.52
C ALA A 25 20.88 -11.43 -17.79
N ALA A 26 21.43 -11.74 -18.97
CA ALA A 26 20.80 -11.42 -20.25
C ALA A 26 19.51 -12.23 -20.49
N GLU A 27 19.50 -13.52 -20.17
CA GLU A 27 18.30 -14.37 -20.27
C GLU A 27 17.16 -13.89 -19.33
N ASN A 28 17.51 -13.45 -18.12
CA ASN A 28 16.53 -12.89 -17.19
C ASN A 28 15.96 -11.54 -17.68
N ASP A 29 16.77 -10.71 -18.33
CA ASP A 29 16.32 -9.43 -18.89
C ASP A 29 15.42 -9.63 -20.13
N GLU A 30 15.70 -10.63 -20.98
CA GLU A 30 14.85 -11.01 -22.11
C GLU A 30 13.48 -11.54 -21.63
N ALA A 31 13.49 -12.47 -20.66
CA ALA A 31 12.27 -13.03 -20.09
C ALA A 31 11.42 -11.97 -19.38
N ASP A 32 12.05 -11.04 -18.64
CA ASP A 32 11.37 -9.91 -18.02
C ASP A 32 10.76 -8.98 -19.08
N ARG A 33 11.45 -8.74 -20.20
CA ARG A 33 10.94 -7.95 -21.32
C ARG A 33 9.72 -8.60 -21.98
N GLU A 34 9.80 -9.89 -22.29
CA GLU A 34 8.69 -10.66 -22.87
C GLU A 34 7.45 -10.58 -21.97
N ALA A 35 7.63 -10.73 -20.65
CA ALA A 35 6.55 -10.60 -19.69
C ALA A 35 5.90 -9.21 -19.69
N VAL A 36 6.70 -8.13 -19.81
CA VAL A 36 6.16 -6.77 -19.95
C VAL A 36 5.39 -6.61 -21.26
N GLU A 37 5.90 -7.13 -22.37
CA GLU A 37 5.24 -7.06 -23.68
C GLU A 37 3.89 -7.81 -23.70
N GLU A 38 3.83 -8.99 -23.11
CA GLU A 38 2.60 -9.78 -22.93
C GLU A 38 1.55 -9.01 -22.12
N GLU A 39 1.94 -8.44 -20.97
CA GLU A 39 1.01 -7.66 -20.14
C GLU A 39 0.54 -6.37 -20.83
N ARG A 40 1.40 -5.72 -21.63
CA ARG A 40 0.98 -4.57 -22.45
C ARG A 40 0.02 -4.98 -23.57
N ALA A 41 0.17 -6.16 -24.15
CA ALA A 41 -0.75 -6.67 -25.16
C ALA A 41 -2.15 -6.92 -24.55
N GLU A 42 -2.21 -7.53 -23.38
CA GLU A 42 -3.46 -7.70 -22.62
C GLU A 42 -4.14 -6.35 -22.33
N LEU A 43 -3.36 -5.38 -21.86
CA LEU A 43 -3.87 -4.03 -21.56
C LEU A 43 -4.30 -3.26 -22.81
N ARG A 44 -3.71 -3.54 -23.97
CA ARG A 44 -4.14 -2.95 -25.24
C ARG A 44 -5.55 -3.40 -25.59
N GLU A 45 -5.89 -4.66 -25.39
CA GLU A 45 -7.26 -5.16 -25.59
C GLU A 45 -8.23 -4.58 -24.57
N PHE A 46 -7.83 -4.46 -23.29
CA PHE A 46 -8.61 -3.74 -22.28
C PHE A 46 -8.92 -2.30 -22.70
N VAL A 47 -7.90 -1.56 -23.17
CA VAL A 47 -8.06 -0.15 -23.59
C VAL A 47 -8.95 -0.03 -24.81
N LYS A 48 -8.85 -0.93 -25.80
CA LYS A 48 -9.74 -0.95 -26.97
C LYS A 48 -11.21 -1.16 -26.58
N GLY A 49 -11.46 -1.88 -25.49
CA GLY A 49 -12.81 -2.09 -24.95
C GLY A 49 -13.40 -0.90 -24.19
N LEU A 50 -12.63 0.17 -23.93
CA LEU A 50 -13.10 1.36 -23.22
C LEU A 50 -13.90 2.28 -24.14
N ARG A 51 -15.00 2.84 -23.62
CA ARG A 51 -15.71 3.92 -24.29
C ARG A 51 -14.94 5.23 -24.09
N ALA A 52 -15.05 6.15 -25.04
CA ALA A 52 -14.44 7.49 -24.92
C ALA A 52 -14.87 8.22 -23.63
N ASP A 53 -16.13 8.03 -23.21
CA ASP A 53 -16.66 8.60 -21.97
C ASP A 53 -16.05 7.99 -20.71
N ASP A 54 -15.65 6.71 -20.74
CA ASP A 54 -14.96 6.05 -19.62
C ASP A 54 -13.59 6.70 -19.39
N ILE A 55 -12.90 7.04 -20.48
CA ILE A 55 -11.60 7.71 -20.45
C ILE A 55 -11.78 9.13 -19.89
N LYS A 56 -12.66 9.94 -20.50
CA LYS A 56 -12.88 11.35 -20.10
C LYS A 56 -13.35 11.50 -18.64
N SER A 57 -14.26 10.63 -18.20
CA SER A 57 -14.83 10.68 -16.85
C SER A 57 -13.90 10.10 -15.78
N GLY A 58 -12.89 9.32 -16.16
CA GLY A 58 -12.01 8.58 -15.27
C GLY A 58 -12.54 7.21 -14.83
N HIS A 59 -13.71 6.78 -15.30
CA HIS A 59 -14.29 5.46 -15.00
C HIS A 59 -13.43 4.30 -15.49
N TRP A 60 -12.53 4.53 -16.45
CA TRP A 60 -11.54 3.55 -16.86
C TRP A 60 -10.75 2.98 -15.67
N PHE A 61 -10.50 3.78 -14.63
CA PHE A 61 -9.75 3.34 -13.44
C PHE A 61 -10.54 2.32 -12.62
N THR A 62 -11.84 2.53 -12.43
CA THR A 62 -12.72 1.56 -11.77
C THR A 62 -12.78 0.26 -12.56
N LYS A 63 -12.92 0.33 -13.89
CA LYS A 63 -12.90 -0.85 -14.76
C LYS A 63 -11.55 -1.59 -14.69
N LEU A 64 -10.45 -0.84 -14.63
CA LEU A 64 -9.12 -1.40 -14.50
C LEU A 64 -8.92 -2.07 -13.14
N LEU A 65 -9.42 -1.52 -12.04
CA LEU A 65 -9.36 -2.16 -10.72
C LEU A 65 -10.07 -3.52 -10.75
N SER A 66 -11.29 -3.57 -11.29
CA SER A 66 -12.03 -4.82 -11.45
C SER A 66 -11.30 -5.82 -12.35
N HIS A 67 -10.67 -5.35 -13.43
CA HIS A 67 -9.90 -6.20 -14.34
C HIS A 67 -8.58 -6.72 -13.73
N ALA A 68 -7.84 -5.84 -13.04
CA ALA A 68 -6.47 -6.09 -12.62
C ALA A 68 -6.35 -6.83 -11.27
N LEU A 69 -7.32 -6.63 -10.37
CA LEU A 69 -7.27 -7.13 -8.99
C LEU A 69 -8.20 -8.30 -8.73
N ASN A 70 -9.35 -8.40 -9.40
CA ASN A 70 -10.38 -9.41 -9.05
C ASN A 70 -9.88 -10.87 -9.24
N SER A 71 -9.02 -11.13 -10.23
CA SER A 71 -8.40 -12.45 -10.40
C SER A 71 -7.09 -12.58 -9.62
N TYR A 72 -6.24 -11.56 -9.68
CA TYR A 72 -4.90 -11.60 -9.09
C TYR A 72 -4.91 -11.67 -7.57
N ALA A 73 -5.72 -10.85 -6.91
CA ALA A 73 -5.77 -10.78 -5.45
C ALA A 73 -6.33 -12.05 -4.81
N ARG A 74 -7.16 -12.80 -5.54
CA ARG A 74 -7.69 -14.10 -5.09
C ARG A 74 -6.63 -15.19 -5.09
N THR A 75 -5.57 -15.05 -5.89
CA THR A 75 -4.49 -16.05 -6.03
C THR A 75 -3.21 -15.64 -5.32
N ALA A 76 -2.92 -14.34 -5.22
CA ALA A 76 -1.71 -13.81 -4.60
C ALA A 76 -1.90 -13.67 -3.09
N ASP A 77 -2.25 -14.78 -2.43
CA ASP A 77 -2.42 -14.84 -0.99
C ASP A 77 -1.08 -15.11 -0.28
N TRP A 78 -1.14 -15.23 1.04
CA TRP A 78 0.07 -15.51 1.79
C TRP A 78 0.67 -16.88 1.44
N GLN A 79 -0.15 -17.89 1.13
CA GLN A 79 0.33 -19.25 0.85
C GLN A 79 1.13 -19.27 -0.44
N TYR A 80 0.66 -18.56 -1.46
CA TYR A 80 1.42 -18.26 -2.68
C TYR A 80 2.79 -17.62 -2.38
N PHE A 81 2.80 -16.65 -1.44
CA PHE A 81 3.97 -16.10 -0.75
C PHE A 81 4.95 -17.15 -0.22
N GLN A 82 4.42 -17.99 0.66
CA GLN A 82 5.19 -18.90 1.49
C GLN A 82 5.80 -20.05 0.68
N GLU A 83 5.05 -20.62 -0.27
CA GLU A 83 5.54 -21.67 -1.16
C GLU A 83 6.69 -21.16 -2.05
N ARG A 84 6.62 -19.89 -2.46
CA ARG A 84 7.60 -19.30 -3.38
C ARG A 84 8.87 -18.79 -2.69
N TYR A 85 8.78 -18.44 -1.41
CA TYR A 85 9.87 -17.83 -0.64
C TYR A 85 10.07 -18.50 0.72
N GLU A 86 10.03 -19.84 0.74
CA GLU A 86 10.16 -20.62 1.97
C GLU A 86 11.43 -20.24 2.75
N GLY A 87 11.27 -19.99 4.06
CA GLY A 87 12.36 -19.63 4.96
C GLY A 87 12.88 -18.19 4.85
N VAL A 88 12.32 -17.35 3.97
CA VAL A 88 12.77 -15.96 3.79
C VAL A 88 11.90 -14.99 4.61
N PRO A 89 12.49 -14.08 5.41
CA PRO A 89 11.73 -13.06 6.12
C PRO A 89 10.90 -12.16 5.18
N PRO A 90 9.68 -11.74 5.57
CA PRO A 90 8.82 -10.89 4.74
C PRO A 90 9.49 -9.63 4.20
N ASP A 91 10.33 -8.97 5.01
CA ASP A 91 11.09 -7.77 4.63
C ASP A 91 11.97 -7.99 3.39
N ALA A 92 12.63 -9.15 3.29
CA ALA A 92 13.52 -9.46 2.16
C ALA A 92 12.72 -9.78 0.88
N VAL A 93 11.58 -10.48 1.02
CA VAL A 93 10.67 -10.74 -0.10
C VAL A 93 10.07 -9.43 -0.62
N VAL A 94 9.63 -8.54 0.28
CA VAL A 94 9.12 -7.21 -0.07
C VAL A 94 10.17 -6.41 -0.84
N ASP A 95 11.42 -6.38 -0.41
CA ASP A 95 12.49 -5.68 -1.13
C ASP A 95 12.74 -6.26 -2.53
N ALA A 96 12.68 -7.58 -2.68
CA ALA A 96 12.77 -8.23 -3.98
C ALA A 96 11.59 -7.84 -4.89
N ARG A 97 10.36 -7.83 -4.37
CA ARG A 97 9.15 -7.40 -5.12
C ARG A 97 9.23 -5.94 -5.56
N ILE A 98 9.68 -5.03 -4.69
CA ILE A 98 9.86 -3.62 -5.02
C ILE A 98 10.89 -3.43 -6.13
N LYS A 99 12.04 -4.13 -6.05
CA LYS A 99 13.08 -4.07 -7.08
C LYS A 99 12.58 -4.62 -8.43
N LEU A 100 11.84 -5.73 -8.40
CA LEU A 100 11.28 -6.35 -9.60
C LEU A 100 10.25 -5.45 -10.27
N ALA A 101 9.30 -4.90 -9.50
CA ALA A 101 8.33 -3.94 -10.01
C ALA A 101 9.03 -2.69 -10.59
N ALA A 102 10.07 -2.20 -9.95
CA ALA A 102 10.83 -1.07 -10.47
C ALA A 102 11.58 -1.41 -11.78
N ARG A 103 12.08 -2.63 -11.95
CA ARG A 103 12.64 -3.13 -13.22
C ARG A 103 11.56 -3.19 -14.30
N TYR A 104 10.38 -3.70 -13.99
CA TYR A 104 9.27 -3.83 -14.94
C TYR A 104 8.73 -2.46 -15.39
N ALA A 105 8.69 -1.48 -14.48
CA ALA A 105 8.37 -0.10 -14.81
C ALA A 105 9.45 0.55 -15.70
N ALA A 106 10.72 0.21 -15.49
CA ALA A 106 11.83 0.67 -16.32
C ALA A 106 11.74 0.11 -17.75
N LEU A 107 11.48 -1.20 -17.88
CA LEU A 107 11.28 -1.88 -19.16
C LEU A 107 10.10 -1.29 -19.92
N GLU A 108 8.95 -1.07 -19.24
CA GLU A 108 7.81 -0.39 -19.85
C GLU A 108 8.19 1.00 -20.34
N GLY A 109 8.89 1.81 -19.52
CA GLY A 109 9.33 3.14 -19.93
C GLY A 109 10.21 3.13 -21.18
N GLY A 110 11.04 2.10 -21.35
CA GLY A 110 11.87 1.89 -22.54
C GLY A 110 11.06 1.51 -23.77
N LEU A 111 10.12 0.57 -23.63
CA LEU A 111 9.24 0.13 -24.71
C LEU A 111 8.29 1.25 -25.19
N SER A 112 7.75 2.03 -24.25
CA SER A 112 6.84 3.13 -24.53
C SER A 112 7.56 4.26 -25.25
N ALA A 113 8.77 4.62 -24.82
CA ALA A 113 9.58 5.62 -25.51
C ALA A 113 9.92 5.22 -26.96
N GLY A 114 10.22 3.94 -27.22
CA GLY A 114 10.39 3.44 -28.60
C GLY A 114 9.13 3.57 -29.45
N ALA A 115 7.95 3.30 -28.88
CA ALA A 115 6.67 3.45 -29.57
C ALA A 115 6.33 4.92 -29.87
N TYR A 116 6.61 5.85 -28.95
CA TYR A 116 6.41 7.29 -29.19
C TYR A 116 7.35 7.81 -30.28
N THR A 117 8.62 7.41 -30.30
CA THR A 117 9.56 7.79 -31.38
C THR A 117 9.10 7.26 -32.74
N ALA A 118 8.65 6.01 -32.82
CA ALA A 118 8.11 5.44 -34.06
C ALA A 118 6.83 6.15 -34.53
N THR A 119 5.93 6.48 -33.59
CA THR A 119 4.67 7.19 -33.91
C THR A 119 4.95 8.61 -34.40
N VAL A 120 5.86 9.34 -33.73
CA VAL A 120 6.27 10.69 -34.14
C VAL A 120 6.99 10.65 -35.49
N ALA A 121 7.90 9.69 -35.71
CA ALA A 121 8.57 9.51 -37.00
C ALA A 121 7.58 9.18 -38.13
N ALA A 122 6.57 8.33 -37.87
CA ALA A 122 5.51 8.03 -38.84
C ALA A 122 4.66 9.28 -39.16
N THR A 123 4.37 10.14 -38.17
CA THR A 123 3.64 11.39 -38.39
C THR A 123 4.45 12.48 -39.09
N LEU A 124 5.79 12.45 -38.96
CA LEU A 124 6.69 13.38 -39.64
C LEU A 124 7.02 12.93 -41.07
N GLY A 125 7.08 11.62 -41.33
CA GLY A 125 7.29 11.05 -42.67
C GLY A 125 6.06 11.11 -43.57
N SER A 126 4.85 11.19 -43.00
CA SER A 126 3.63 11.52 -43.74
C SER A 126 3.46 13.05 -43.80
N LEU A 127 3.96 13.67 -44.87
CA LEU A 127 3.79 15.09 -45.21
C LEU A 127 2.41 15.65 -44.76
N GLY A 128 2.41 16.44 -43.68
CA GLY A 128 1.35 17.38 -43.34
C GLY A 128 0.18 16.85 -42.51
N GLY A 129 0.28 16.97 -41.18
CA GLY A 129 -0.87 17.09 -40.29
C GLY A 129 -1.39 15.79 -39.67
N ALA A 130 -1.72 15.87 -38.39
CA ALA A 130 -2.34 14.81 -37.60
C ALA A 130 -3.55 14.21 -38.34
N SER A 131 -3.37 13.02 -38.93
CA SER A 131 -4.49 12.29 -39.52
C SER A 131 -5.50 11.92 -38.42
N PRO A 132 -6.82 11.87 -38.72
CA PRO A 132 -7.84 11.42 -37.77
C PRO A 132 -7.58 10.02 -37.18
N ALA A 133 -6.71 9.21 -37.82
CA ALA A 133 -6.32 7.87 -37.36
C ALA A 133 -5.10 7.87 -36.42
N THR A 134 -4.24 8.89 -36.45
CA THR A 134 -3.03 8.92 -35.59
C THR A 134 -3.32 9.42 -34.17
N VAL A 135 -4.31 10.28 -33.99
CA VAL A 135 -4.77 10.75 -32.66
C VAL A 135 -5.31 9.58 -31.80
N PRO A 136 -6.19 8.69 -32.31
CA PRO A 136 -6.63 7.50 -31.59
C PRO A 136 -5.49 6.54 -31.20
N ALA A 137 -4.50 6.34 -32.06
CA ALA A 137 -3.37 5.44 -31.78
C ALA A 137 -2.48 5.99 -30.65
N ALA A 138 -2.15 7.28 -30.68
CA ALA A 138 -1.37 7.93 -29.62
C ALA A 138 -2.10 7.91 -28.26
N VAL A 139 -3.41 8.18 -28.26
CA VAL A 139 -4.24 8.09 -27.05
C VAL A 139 -4.28 6.66 -26.53
N THR A 140 -4.41 5.65 -27.41
CA THR A 140 -4.43 4.24 -27.02
C THR A 140 -3.11 3.82 -26.37
N THR A 141 -1.97 4.15 -26.96
CA THR A 141 -0.64 3.85 -26.39
C THR A 141 -0.46 4.50 -25.02
N ALA A 142 -0.81 5.78 -24.88
CA ALA A 142 -0.77 6.46 -23.59
C ALA A 142 -1.69 5.83 -22.54
N MET A 143 -2.88 5.41 -22.93
CA MET A 143 -3.80 4.71 -22.03
C MET A 143 -3.24 3.35 -21.60
N VAL A 144 -2.55 2.63 -22.47
CA VAL A 144 -1.88 1.36 -22.12
C VAL A 144 -0.77 1.60 -21.10
N ASP A 145 0.07 2.62 -21.28
CA ASP A 145 1.16 2.95 -20.36
C ASP A 145 0.63 3.34 -18.96
N ILE A 146 -0.44 4.14 -18.94
CA ILE A 146 -1.13 4.55 -17.71
C ILE A 146 -1.75 3.34 -17.01
N ALA A 147 -2.44 2.48 -17.76
CA ALA A 147 -3.06 1.28 -17.21
C ALA A 147 -2.01 0.29 -16.69
N TYR A 148 -0.88 0.15 -17.38
CA TYR A 148 0.22 -0.74 -16.98
C TYR A 148 0.85 -0.28 -15.67
N THR A 149 1.27 0.98 -15.60
CA THR A 149 1.89 1.53 -14.38
C THR A 149 0.92 1.49 -13.21
N THR A 150 -0.36 1.79 -13.45
CA THR A 150 -1.43 1.70 -12.44
C THR A 150 -1.58 0.27 -11.90
N ARG A 151 -1.72 -0.72 -12.79
CA ARG A 151 -1.84 -2.14 -12.43
C ARG A 151 -0.62 -2.62 -11.65
N LEU A 152 0.58 -2.23 -12.09
CA LEU A 152 1.83 -2.59 -11.43
C LEU A 152 1.91 -2.03 -10.00
N GLN A 153 1.56 -0.75 -9.80
CA GLN A 153 1.57 -0.11 -8.48
C GLN A 153 0.53 -0.70 -7.53
N LEU A 154 -0.69 -0.97 -8.01
CA LEU A 154 -1.76 -1.59 -7.24
C LEU A 154 -1.39 -3.02 -6.80
N ARG A 155 -0.86 -3.83 -7.72
CA ARG A 155 -0.42 -5.20 -7.42
C ARG A 155 0.75 -5.20 -6.44
N LEU A 156 1.74 -4.33 -6.64
CA LEU A 156 2.86 -4.21 -5.69
C LEU A 156 2.37 -3.86 -4.29
N ALA A 157 1.45 -2.90 -4.14
CA ALA A 157 0.89 -2.55 -2.85
C ALA A 157 0.11 -3.72 -2.22
N HIS A 158 -0.66 -4.45 -3.02
CA HIS A 158 -1.40 -5.65 -2.58
C HIS A 158 -0.44 -6.75 -2.11
N ASP A 159 0.60 -7.06 -2.88
CA ASP A 159 1.59 -8.07 -2.53
C ASP A 159 2.27 -7.73 -1.20
N ILE A 160 2.64 -6.47 -1.01
CA ILE A 160 3.28 -6.01 0.22
C ILE A 160 2.33 -6.16 1.42
N ALA A 161 1.06 -5.81 1.26
CA ALA A 161 0.02 -6.04 2.27
C ALA A 161 -0.07 -7.52 2.67
N VAL A 162 -0.14 -8.42 1.68
CA VAL A 162 -0.20 -9.86 1.90
C VAL A 162 1.05 -10.40 2.58
N LEU A 163 2.24 -9.99 2.13
CA LEU A 163 3.52 -10.40 2.71
C LEU A 163 3.65 -9.98 4.18
N TYR A 164 3.13 -8.81 4.54
CA TYR A 164 3.06 -8.34 5.93
C TYR A 164 1.88 -8.92 6.74
N ARG A 165 1.10 -9.85 6.19
CA ARG A 165 -0.08 -10.45 6.84
C ARG A 165 -1.17 -9.43 7.19
N VAL A 166 -1.28 -8.40 6.37
CA VAL A 166 -2.33 -7.39 6.40
C VAL A 166 -3.09 -7.47 5.08
N PRO A 167 -3.76 -8.60 4.77
CA PRO A 167 -4.48 -8.73 3.51
C PRO A 167 -5.56 -7.66 3.44
N VAL A 168 -5.64 -7.00 2.28
CA VAL A 168 -6.65 -5.98 2.01
C VAL A 168 -7.91 -6.69 1.53
N ASP A 169 -9.03 -6.46 2.19
CA ASP A 169 -10.32 -6.93 1.67
C ASP A 169 -10.74 -6.03 0.50
N LEU A 170 -10.79 -6.60 -0.71
CA LEU A 170 -11.16 -5.85 -1.90
C LEU A 170 -12.67 -5.61 -2.03
N ASP A 171 -13.48 -6.38 -1.31
CA ASP A 171 -14.94 -6.21 -1.26
C ASP A 171 -15.33 -5.11 -0.26
N ASP A 172 -14.44 -4.80 0.71
CA ASP A 172 -14.57 -3.64 1.59
C ASP A 172 -14.09 -2.34 0.90
N PRO A 173 -14.98 -1.35 0.69
CA PRO A 173 -14.60 -0.06 0.11
C PRO A 173 -13.47 0.65 0.86
N GLU A 174 -13.38 0.54 2.19
CA GLU A 174 -12.36 1.25 2.97
C GLU A 174 -10.96 0.67 2.73
N ASP A 175 -10.87 -0.65 2.71
CA ASP A 175 -9.65 -1.40 2.43
C ASP A 175 -9.20 -1.23 0.96
N MET A 176 -10.13 -1.32 0.00
CA MET A 176 -9.84 -0.97 -1.40
C MET A 176 -9.31 0.48 -1.53
N TRP A 177 -9.92 1.43 -0.81
CA TRP A 177 -9.46 2.82 -0.84
C TRP A 177 -8.07 3.00 -0.21
N LYS A 178 -7.78 2.29 0.88
CA LYS A 178 -6.44 2.26 1.48
C LYS A 178 -5.40 1.74 0.50
N LEU A 179 -5.69 0.64 -0.21
CA LEU A 179 -4.81 0.11 -1.24
C LEU A 179 -4.52 1.14 -2.33
N VAL A 180 -5.54 1.83 -2.83
CA VAL A 180 -5.39 2.92 -3.82
C VAL A 180 -4.52 4.05 -3.27
N ARG A 181 -4.78 4.51 -2.04
CA ARG A 181 -3.99 5.59 -1.43
C ARG A 181 -2.52 5.21 -1.28
N VAL A 182 -2.25 3.98 -0.84
CA VAL A 182 -0.89 3.47 -0.68
C VAL A 182 -0.19 3.33 -2.03
N ALA A 183 -0.83 2.69 -3.01
CA ALA A 183 -0.28 2.49 -4.36
C ALA A 183 0.06 3.81 -5.07
N PHE A 184 -0.70 4.88 -4.80
CA PHE A 184 -0.46 6.18 -5.43
C PHE A 184 0.18 7.22 -4.49
N THR A 185 0.68 6.82 -3.31
CA THR A 185 1.29 7.74 -2.32
C THR A 185 0.40 8.94 -2.01
N ILE A 186 -0.92 8.74 -2.00
CA ILE A 186 -1.89 9.78 -1.68
C ILE A 186 -1.86 9.97 -0.17
N LYS A 187 -1.15 11.00 0.28
CA LYS A 187 -1.01 11.32 1.70
C LYS A 187 -2.38 11.57 2.32
N GLY A 188 -2.71 10.72 3.31
CA GLY A 188 -3.64 10.97 4.40
C GLY A 188 -3.35 12.33 5.03
N GLY A 189 -4.37 13.10 5.35
CA GLY A 189 -4.30 14.50 5.73
C GLY A 189 -3.78 14.57 7.14
N GLU A 190 -2.46 14.75 7.26
CA GLU A 190 -1.77 15.30 8.44
C GLU A 190 -0.27 15.50 8.18
N SER A 191 0.34 14.84 7.17
CA SER A 191 1.78 15.01 6.89
C SER A 191 2.08 15.91 5.69
N VAL A 192 1.54 17.13 5.72
CA VAL A 192 1.96 18.20 4.81
C VAL A 192 2.95 19.12 5.52
N ARG A 193 4.17 18.62 5.72
CA ARG A 193 5.32 19.45 6.10
C ARG A 193 5.53 20.51 4.99
N GLU A 194 5.71 21.75 5.40
CA GLU A 194 5.54 23.00 4.62
C GLU A 194 6.29 23.12 3.27
N GLY A 195 7.19 22.19 2.95
CA GLY A 195 7.98 22.21 1.72
C GLY A 195 7.25 21.81 0.44
N LEU A 196 6.19 20.98 0.51
CA LEU A 196 5.52 20.48 -0.71
C LEU A 196 4.33 21.35 -1.17
N LEU A 197 3.77 22.18 -0.28
CA LEU A 197 2.64 23.06 -0.59
C LEU A 197 3.00 24.26 -1.48
N LYS A 198 4.28 24.67 -1.49
CA LYS A 198 4.72 25.77 -2.34
C LYS A 198 4.82 25.38 -3.83
N ALA A 199 4.76 24.09 -4.16
CA ALA A 199 4.89 23.58 -5.53
C ALA A 199 3.61 22.95 -6.11
N ALA A 200 2.51 22.89 -5.35
CA ALA A 200 1.27 22.25 -5.81
C ALA A 200 0.26 23.29 -6.34
N PRO A 201 -0.32 23.11 -7.55
CA PRO A 201 -1.37 23.98 -8.08
C PRO A 201 -2.61 24.04 -7.17
N ALA A 202 -3.29 25.19 -7.15
CA ALA A 202 -4.43 25.48 -6.28
C ALA A 202 -5.59 24.46 -6.37
N LEU A 203 -5.72 23.74 -7.49
CA LEU A 203 -6.74 22.71 -7.70
C LEU A 203 -6.53 21.49 -6.78
N THR A 204 -5.28 21.13 -6.49
CA THR A 204 -4.92 19.99 -5.64
C THR A 204 -5.37 20.22 -4.19
N ARG A 205 -5.31 21.48 -3.70
CA ARG A 205 -5.79 21.87 -2.36
C ARG A 205 -7.29 21.67 -2.17
N ARG A 206 -8.11 21.97 -3.18
CA ARG A 206 -9.59 21.81 -3.10
C ARG A 206 -10.02 20.34 -3.10
N LEU A 207 -9.30 19.48 -3.82
CA LEU A 207 -9.59 18.05 -3.86
C LEU A 207 -9.27 17.40 -2.51
N ILE A 208 -8.07 17.64 -1.97
CA ILE A 208 -7.65 17.18 -0.64
C ILE A 208 -8.72 17.51 0.41
N LYS A 209 -9.19 18.77 0.49
CA LYS A 209 -10.15 19.21 1.51
C LYS A 209 -11.55 18.58 1.41
N ARG A 210 -11.97 18.15 0.21
CA ARG A 210 -13.27 17.47 -0.02
C ARG A 210 -13.21 15.97 0.26
N TYR A 211 -12.01 15.37 0.23
CA TYR A 211 -11.80 13.94 0.47
C TYR A 211 -11.71 13.53 1.93
N TYR A 212 -11.40 14.46 2.84
CA TYR A 212 -11.25 14.18 4.28
C TYR A 212 -12.57 14.11 5.06
N SER A 213 -13.72 14.04 4.38
CA SER A 213 -15.01 13.96 5.05
C SER A 213 -15.93 12.96 4.36
N LYS A 214 -16.23 11.88 5.09
CA LYS A 214 -17.41 10.98 4.98
C LYS A 214 -17.26 9.65 4.20
N SER A 215 -17.52 8.56 4.94
CA SER A 215 -18.12 7.24 4.65
C SER A 215 -17.95 6.52 3.29
N ALA A 216 -18.07 5.18 3.33
CA ALA A 216 -17.96 4.22 2.21
C ALA A 216 -18.65 4.62 0.88
N LEU A 217 -19.74 5.41 0.90
CA LEU A 217 -20.39 5.95 -0.31
C LEU A 217 -19.53 6.99 -1.07
N ALA A 218 -18.55 7.61 -0.41
CA ALA A 218 -17.60 8.52 -1.04
C ALA A 218 -16.47 7.79 -1.76
N VAL A 219 -16.16 6.54 -1.39
CA VAL A 219 -15.13 5.72 -2.04
C VAL A 219 -15.50 5.43 -3.49
N GLY A 220 -16.75 5.01 -3.75
CA GLY A 220 -17.22 4.79 -5.13
C GLY A 220 -17.14 6.05 -6.00
N ARG A 221 -17.31 7.24 -5.40
CA ARG A 221 -17.18 8.54 -6.09
C ARG A 221 -15.75 9.05 -6.19
N SER A 222 -14.79 8.49 -5.44
CA SER A 222 -13.40 8.92 -5.44
C SER A 222 -12.57 8.25 -6.55
N LEU A 223 -12.90 7.00 -6.91
CA LEU A 223 -12.14 6.22 -7.91
C LEU A 223 -12.07 6.91 -9.29
N PRO A 224 -13.18 7.43 -9.89
CA PRO A 224 -13.08 8.12 -11.17
C PRO A 224 -12.25 9.42 -11.10
N VAL A 225 -12.13 10.03 -9.92
CA VAL A 225 -11.28 11.21 -9.75
C VAL A 225 -9.80 10.84 -9.75
N VAL A 226 -9.44 9.70 -9.16
CA VAL A 226 -8.08 9.13 -9.29
C VAL A 226 -7.79 8.85 -10.77
N GLY A 227 -8.73 8.23 -11.50
CA GLY A 227 -8.61 8.02 -12.94
C GLY A 227 -8.34 9.31 -13.72
N ARG A 228 -9.09 10.39 -13.45
CA ARG A 228 -8.83 11.70 -14.09
C ARG A 228 -7.48 12.30 -13.68
N HIS A 229 -7.08 12.16 -12.42
CA HIS A 229 -5.80 12.67 -11.94
C HIS A 229 -4.61 11.96 -12.60
N LEU A 230 -4.69 10.63 -12.74
CA LEU A 230 -3.67 9.82 -13.40
C LEU A 230 -3.54 10.17 -14.89
N LEU A 231 -4.64 10.46 -15.57
CA LEU A 231 -4.61 11.00 -16.94
C LEU A 231 -3.90 12.35 -16.99
N GLN A 232 -4.30 13.31 -16.16
CA GLN A 232 -3.70 14.65 -16.13
C GLN A 232 -2.20 14.62 -15.87
N ARG A 233 -1.74 13.77 -14.95
CA ARG A 233 -0.31 13.65 -14.60
C ARG A 233 0.51 13.05 -15.74
N ASN A 234 -0.07 12.15 -16.53
CA ASN A 234 0.63 11.50 -17.65
C ASN A 234 0.50 12.26 -18.98
N VAL A 235 -0.49 13.15 -19.14
CA VAL A 235 -0.57 14.07 -20.30
C VAL A 235 0.68 14.95 -20.43
N ILE A 236 1.36 15.27 -19.32
CA ILE A 236 2.64 16.02 -19.33
C ILE A 236 3.75 15.21 -20.02
N LYS A 237 3.74 13.86 -19.94
CA LYS A 237 4.70 13.01 -20.67
C LYS A 237 4.43 12.98 -22.19
N ILE A 238 3.19 13.22 -22.60
CA ILE A 238 2.74 13.20 -24.01
C ILE A 238 3.00 14.57 -24.69
N GLY A 239 2.91 15.67 -23.93
CA GLY A 239 3.01 17.03 -24.45
C GLY A 239 4.42 17.60 -24.62
N ILE A 240 5.47 16.90 -24.17
CA ILE A 240 6.87 17.35 -24.28
C ILE A 240 7.58 16.46 -25.31
N PRO A 241 7.88 16.93 -26.53
CA PRO A 241 8.46 16.13 -27.61
C PRO A 241 9.88 15.57 -27.35
N VAL A 242 10.46 15.86 -26.18
CA VAL A 242 11.88 15.65 -25.85
C VAL A 242 12.03 15.04 -24.45
N VAL A 243 11.28 13.98 -24.14
CA VAL A 243 11.65 13.10 -23.02
C VAL A 243 12.39 11.91 -23.64
N GLY A 244 13.72 12.01 -23.72
CA GLY A 244 14.54 10.93 -24.26
C GLY A 244 14.26 9.61 -23.56
N VAL A 245 14.34 8.50 -24.31
CA VAL A 245 14.19 7.11 -23.82
C VAL A 245 14.85 6.88 -22.44
N PRO A 246 16.05 7.41 -22.13
CA PRO A 246 16.67 7.22 -20.81
C PRO A 246 15.90 7.83 -19.65
N LEU A 247 15.26 9.00 -19.83
CA LEU A 247 14.60 9.72 -18.73
C LEU A 247 13.26 9.07 -18.34
N ALA A 248 12.52 8.52 -19.31
CA ALA A 248 11.29 7.77 -19.03
C ALA A 248 11.56 6.49 -18.22
N VAL A 249 12.60 5.74 -18.61
CA VAL A 249 13.08 4.53 -17.90
C VAL A 249 13.44 4.87 -16.45
N VAL A 250 14.23 5.94 -16.23
CA VAL A 250 14.67 6.37 -14.89
C VAL A 250 13.50 6.82 -14.03
N LEU A 251 12.60 7.65 -14.57
CA LEU A 251 11.46 8.18 -13.81
C LEU A 251 10.46 7.09 -13.41
N ASN A 252 10.15 6.15 -14.33
CA ASN A 252 9.24 5.04 -14.02
C ASN A 252 9.83 4.09 -12.97
N ARG A 253 11.14 3.79 -13.06
CA ARG A 253 11.84 3.01 -12.04
C ARG A 253 11.82 3.71 -10.68
N TRP A 254 12.18 4.98 -10.64
CA TRP A 254 12.31 5.74 -9.39
C TRP A 254 10.96 5.95 -8.69
N THR A 255 9.93 6.32 -9.44
CA THR A 255 8.57 6.47 -8.88
C THR A 255 8.04 5.16 -8.31
N THR A 256 8.25 4.04 -9.00
CA THR A 256 7.84 2.71 -8.52
C THR A 256 8.60 2.29 -7.26
N LEU A 257 9.90 2.61 -7.15
CA LEU A 257 10.67 2.40 -5.92
C LEU A 257 10.09 3.19 -4.74
N ILE A 258 9.72 4.45 -4.96
CA ILE A 258 9.13 5.30 -3.91
C ILE A 258 7.78 4.75 -3.47
N THR A 259 6.90 4.43 -4.41
CA THR A 259 5.60 3.81 -4.13
C THR A 259 5.78 2.52 -3.32
N GLY A 260 6.70 1.64 -3.75
CA GLY A 260 6.98 0.39 -3.07
C GLY A 260 7.49 0.59 -1.64
N ARG A 261 8.41 1.54 -1.42
CA ARG A 261 8.90 1.88 -0.07
C ARG A 261 7.82 2.45 0.82
N HIS A 262 6.97 3.33 0.29
CA HIS A 262 5.84 3.86 1.04
C HIS A 262 4.86 2.75 1.44
N ALA A 263 4.52 1.85 0.51
CA ALA A 263 3.69 0.69 0.82
C ALA A 263 4.32 -0.21 1.88
N ARG A 264 5.64 -0.44 1.78
CA ARG A 264 6.40 -1.15 2.81
C ARG A 264 6.26 -0.48 4.17
N GLU A 265 6.49 0.82 4.26
CA GLU A 265 6.39 1.56 5.53
C GLU A 265 5.00 1.45 6.17
N VAL A 266 3.94 1.65 5.38
CA VAL A 266 2.55 1.61 5.86
C VAL A 266 2.17 0.21 6.35
N PHE A 267 2.33 -0.81 5.52
CA PHE A 267 1.88 -2.17 5.87
C PHE A 267 2.79 -2.85 6.90
N ARG A 268 4.09 -2.53 6.92
CA ARG A 268 5.01 -2.99 7.98
C ARG A 268 4.64 -2.40 9.34
N ASN A 269 4.27 -1.12 9.38
CA ASN A 269 3.85 -0.50 10.62
C ASN A 269 2.58 -1.14 11.16
N GLU A 270 1.60 -1.40 10.30
CA GLU A 270 0.37 -2.07 10.69
C GLU A 270 0.59 -3.51 11.16
N ALA A 271 1.46 -4.26 10.49
CA ALA A 271 1.88 -5.58 10.95
C ALA A 271 2.54 -5.51 12.34
N ARG A 272 3.42 -4.54 12.58
CA ARG A 272 4.03 -4.28 13.89
C ARG A 272 2.97 -3.99 14.95
N VAL A 273 1.98 -3.16 14.65
CA VAL A 273 0.88 -2.82 15.58
C VAL A 273 0.02 -4.04 15.88
N ARG A 274 -0.31 -4.86 14.87
CA ARG A 274 -1.05 -6.12 15.04
C ARG A 274 -0.26 -7.13 15.88
N GLU A 275 1.04 -7.27 15.63
CA GLU A 275 1.93 -8.13 16.41
C GLU A 275 2.03 -7.64 17.86
N LEU A 276 2.13 -6.33 18.06
CA LEU A 276 2.12 -5.73 19.40
C LEU A 276 0.82 -6.09 20.13
N ALA A 277 -0.34 -5.87 19.53
CA ALA A 277 -1.63 -6.26 20.12
C ALA A 277 -1.67 -7.74 20.51
N GLY A 278 -1.17 -8.63 19.64
CA GLY A 278 -1.03 -10.05 19.92
C GLY A 278 -0.19 -10.29 21.17
N ARG A 279 1.06 -9.79 21.18
CA ARG A 279 2.00 -9.93 22.31
C ARG A 279 1.47 -9.39 23.63
N LEU A 280 0.78 -8.24 23.61
CA LEU A 280 0.16 -7.67 24.80
C LEU A 280 -0.92 -8.58 25.37
N SER A 281 -1.73 -9.18 24.50
CA SER A 281 -2.76 -10.14 24.89
C SER A 281 -2.17 -11.45 25.47
N GLU A 282 -1.00 -11.90 25.02
CA GLU A 282 -0.38 -13.13 25.55
C GLU A 282 0.27 -12.95 26.91
N ARG A 283 0.84 -11.76 27.17
CA ARG A 283 1.66 -11.49 28.36
C ARG A 283 0.86 -11.08 29.59
N THR A 284 -0.38 -10.61 29.42
CA THR A 284 -1.20 -10.18 30.56
C THR A 284 -1.89 -11.37 31.22
N LEU A 285 -1.93 -11.38 32.56
CA LEU A 285 -2.78 -12.27 33.34
C LEU A 285 -4.23 -11.75 33.45
N HIS A 286 -4.47 -10.51 33.02
CA HIS A 286 -5.76 -9.82 33.14
C HIS A 286 -6.26 -9.35 31.75
N PRO A 287 -6.64 -10.28 30.85
CA PRO A 287 -7.04 -9.94 29.49
C PRO A 287 -8.28 -9.06 29.42
N GLY A 288 -9.22 -9.16 30.37
CA GLY A 288 -10.40 -8.29 30.43
C GLY A 288 -10.09 -6.84 30.80
N ALA A 289 -9.05 -6.58 31.60
CA ALA A 289 -8.65 -5.22 31.99
C ALA A 289 -7.77 -4.53 30.94
N LEU A 290 -7.14 -5.31 30.06
CA LEU A 290 -6.17 -4.82 29.08
C LEU A 290 -6.77 -3.76 28.11
N PRO A 291 -7.96 -3.95 27.50
CA PRO A 291 -8.57 -2.90 26.67
C PRO A 291 -8.88 -1.61 27.43
N TRP A 292 -9.27 -1.69 28.70
CA TRP A 292 -9.55 -0.51 29.53
C TRP A 292 -8.29 0.28 29.85
N VAL A 293 -7.21 -0.41 30.21
CA VAL A 293 -5.90 0.21 30.45
C VAL A 293 -5.37 0.85 29.18
N ALA A 294 -5.49 0.16 28.04
CA ALA A 294 -5.09 0.72 26.75
C ALA A 294 -5.87 2.00 26.43
N TRP A 295 -7.20 1.99 26.61
CA TRP A 295 -8.01 3.18 26.38
C TRP A 295 -7.68 4.32 27.34
N LEU A 296 -7.46 4.04 28.63
CA LEU A 296 -7.06 5.04 29.63
C LEU A 296 -5.81 5.80 29.19
N VAL A 297 -4.81 5.09 28.68
CA VAL A 297 -3.59 5.71 28.13
C VAL A 297 -3.90 6.52 26.87
N MET A 298 -4.67 5.97 25.92
CA MET A 298 -5.01 6.66 24.67
C MET A 298 -5.85 7.93 24.89
N ALA A 299 -6.68 7.95 25.93
CA ALA A 299 -7.55 9.06 26.30
C ALA A 299 -6.87 10.11 27.20
N ALA A 300 -5.60 9.88 27.60
CA ALA A 300 -4.87 10.82 28.46
C ALA A 300 -4.69 12.20 27.81
N LYS A 301 -4.63 12.24 26.47
CA LYS A 301 -4.48 13.46 25.70
C LYS A 301 -5.83 13.97 25.18
N PRO A 302 -6.11 15.30 25.23
CA PRO A 302 -7.27 15.87 24.58
C PRO A 302 -7.27 15.64 23.06
N GLY A 303 -8.42 15.19 22.54
CA GLY A 303 -8.64 14.93 21.12
C GLY A 303 -8.63 13.45 20.75
N PRO A 304 -8.88 13.12 19.47
CA PRO A 304 -8.92 11.73 19.03
C PRO A 304 -7.52 11.09 19.10
N PRO A 305 -7.42 9.79 19.45
CA PRO A 305 -6.17 9.05 19.37
C PRO A 305 -5.58 9.06 17.95
N SER A 306 -4.27 8.82 17.85
CA SER A 306 -3.62 8.61 16.56
C SER A 306 -4.17 7.37 15.84
N ASP A 307 -3.96 7.29 14.53
CA ASP A 307 -4.43 6.14 13.74
C ASP A 307 -3.77 4.83 14.18
N ASP A 308 -2.49 4.86 14.60
CA ASP A 308 -1.79 3.70 15.17
C ASP A 308 -2.41 3.24 16.49
N LYS A 309 -2.83 4.19 17.36
CA LYS A 309 -3.54 3.87 18.61
C LYS A 309 -4.92 3.28 18.35
N LYS A 310 -5.70 3.83 17.40
CA LYS A 310 -6.99 3.27 16.99
C LYS A 310 -6.83 1.86 16.42
N LEU A 311 -5.84 1.66 15.55
CA LEU A 311 -5.51 0.38 14.95
C LEU A 311 -5.08 -0.64 16.01
N LEU A 312 -4.23 -0.23 16.96
CA LEU A 312 -3.84 -1.04 18.10
C LEU A 312 -5.06 -1.47 18.90
N MET A 313 -5.98 -0.54 19.23
CA MET A 313 -7.19 -0.83 19.99
C MET A 313 -8.08 -1.85 19.27
N ARG A 314 -8.27 -1.72 17.95
CA ARG A 314 -9.01 -2.68 17.12
C ARG A 314 -8.39 -4.07 17.16
N HIS A 315 -7.07 -4.18 17.03
CA HIS A 315 -6.40 -5.48 17.06
C HIS A 315 -6.32 -6.07 18.47
N LEU A 316 -6.18 -5.24 19.50
CA LEU A 316 -6.11 -5.65 20.89
C LEU A 316 -7.43 -6.25 21.36
N THR A 317 -8.54 -5.55 21.13
CA THR A 317 -9.88 -6.05 21.46
C THR A 317 -10.20 -7.34 20.70
N ARG A 318 -9.81 -7.43 19.43
CA ARG A 318 -9.93 -8.66 18.64
C ARG A 318 -9.09 -9.80 19.24
N ALA A 319 -7.82 -9.57 19.55
CA ALA A 319 -6.92 -10.58 20.11
C ALA A 319 -7.41 -11.10 21.47
N VAL A 320 -7.87 -10.19 22.33
CA VAL A 320 -8.46 -10.53 23.64
C VAL A 320 -9.70 -11.40 23.48
N ARG A 321 -10.62 -11.03 22.58
CA ARG A 321 -11.82 -11.82 22.30
C ARG A 321 -11.50 -13.20 21.74
N GLU A 322 -10.66 -13.27 20.71
CA GLU A 322 -10.35 -14.52 20.01
C GLU A 322 -9.58 -15.50 20.91
N ARG A 323 -8.65 -15.00 21.73
CA ARG A 323 -7.80 -15.85 22.58
C ARG A 323 -8.44 -16.20 23.92
N HIS A 324 -9.05 -15.22 24.58
CA HIS A 324 -9.47 -15.36 25.97
C HIS A 324 -10.99 -15.46 26.12
N GLN A 325 -11.74 -15.40 25.01
CA GLN A 325 -13.21 -15.41 24.99
C GLN A 325 -13.84 -14.29 25.84
N VAL A 326 -13.06 -13.25 26.16
CA VAL A 326 -13.53 -12.06 26.87
C VAL A 326 -14.06 -11.06 25.86
N THR A 327 -15.36 -10.81 25.91
CA THR A 327 -16.00 -9.73 25.15
C THR A 327 -16.46 -8.67 26.14
N ASP A 328 -15.94 -7.46 25.99
CA ASP A 328 -16.37 -6.34 26.82
C ASP A 328 -17.37 -5.49 26.03
N GLU A 329 -18.65 -5.87 26.11
CA GLU A 329 -19.73 -5.13 25.48
C GLU A 329 -19.93 -3.74 26.09
N GLU A 330 -19.53 -3.56 27.34
CA GLU A 330 -19.64 -2.29 28.03
C GLU A 330 -18.69 -1.28 27.42
N LEU A 331 -17.41 -1.65 27.26
CA LEU A 331 -16.41 -0.84 26.59
C LEU A 331 -16.84 -0.43 25.17
N ALA A 332 -17.49 -1.33 24.43
CA ALA A 332 -17.96 -1.07 23.08
C ALA A 332 -19.13 -0.07 23.00
N ARG A 333 -19.88 0.11 24.10
CA ARG A 333 -21.03 1.03 24.17
C ARG A 333 -20.67 2.41 24.72
N LEU A 334 -19.50 2.56 25.34
CA LEU A 334 -19.08 3.81 25.94
C LEU A 334 -18.64 4.82 24.87
N VAL A 335 -19.14 6.05 24.97
CA VAL A 335 -18.72 7.19 24.15
C VAL A 335 -17.53 7.90 24.79
N GLU A 336 -17.55 8.02 26.12
CA GLU A 336 -16.47 8.53 26.94
C GLU A 336 -16.20 7.56 28.08
N ILE A 337 -14.92 7.36 28.41
CA ILE A 337 -14.52 6.53 29.54
C ILE A 337 -14.06 7.45 30.67
N GLU A 338 -14.74 7.34 31.81
CA GLU A 338 -14.31 8.03 33.02
C GLU A 338 -13.06 7.33 33.59
N PRO A 339 -11.92 8.03 33.77
CA PRO A 339 -10.71 7.43 34.33
C PRO A 339 -10.94 6.74 35.68
N ALA A 340 -11.83 7.31 36.51
CA ALA A 340 -12.19 6.77 37.82
C ALA A 340 -12.80 5.35 37.75
N GLU A 341 -13.54 5.03 36.70
CA GLU A 341 -14.09 3.70 36.48
C GLU A 341 -12.98 2.68 36.19
N VAL A 342 -12.02 3.05 35.34
CA VAL A 342 -10.87 2.18 35.02
C VAL A 342 -10.06 1.90 36.28
N TRP A 343 -9.82 2.93 37.10
CA TRP A 343 -9.11 2.76 38.37
C TRP A 343 -9.83 1.82 39.33
N ARG A 344 -11.16 1.95 39.47
CA ARG A 344 -11.97 1.08 40.32
C ARG A 344 -11.90 -0.38 39.85
N ARG A 345 -11.94 -0.62 38.54
CA ARG A 345 -11.78 -1.96 37.96
C ARG A 345 -10.42 -2.55 38.29
N LEU A 346 -9.35 -1.77 38.12
CA LEU A 346 -7.99 -2.20 38.46
C LEU A 346 -7.85 -2.50 39.96
N GLU A 347 -8.48 -1.70 40.82
CA GLU A 347 -8.47 -1.91 42.26
C GLU A 347 -9.20 -3.20 42.67
N ALA A 348 -10.17 -3.67 41.89
CA ALA A 348 -10.84 -4.95 42.14
C ALA A 348 -10.01 -6.18 41.73
N LEU A 349 -8.95 -6.02 40.91
CA LEU A 349 -8.12 -7.13 40.44
C LEU A 349 -7.17 -7.64 41.51
N THR A 350 -7.02 -8.96 41.60
CA THR A 350 -6.06 -9.63 42.48
C THR A 350 -4.96 -10.30 41.65
N GLY A 351 -3.74 -10.35 42.19
CA GLY A 351 -2.60 -11.00 41.53
C GLY A 351 -1.64 -9.99 40.89
N ASP A 352 -0.75 -10.50 40.04
CA ASP A 352 0.31 -9.71 39.40
C ASP A 352 -0.26 -8.82 38.27
N LEU A 353 -0.16 -7.51 38.47
CA LEU A 353 -0.60 -6.48 37.53
C LEU A 353 0.53 -5.93 36.63
N SER A 354 1.75 -6.44 36.76
CA SER A 354 2.93 -5.98 36.00
C SER A 354 2.70 -6.02 34.49
N GLY A 355 2.00 -7.05 34.00
CA GLY A 355 1.64 -7.18 32.59
C GLY A 355 0.75 -6.05 32.06
N LEU A 356 -0.13 -5.48 32.90
CA LEU A 356 -0.95 -4.32 32.54
C LEU A 356 -0.12 -3.03 32.47
N VAL A 357 0.85 -2.86 33.37
CA VAL A 357 1.78 -1.72 33.35
C VAL A 357 2.65 -1.77 32.10
N THR A 358 3.25 -2.92 31.79
CA THR A 358 4.05 -3.09 30.55
C THR A 358 3.20 -2.88 29.30
N ALA A 359 1.93 -3.32 29.31
CA ALA A 359 1.03 -3.06 28.20
C ALA A 359 0.72 -1.56 28.04
N ALA A 360 0.47 -0.85 29.13
CA ALA A 360 0.25 0.59 29.11
C ALA A 360 1.45 1.35 28.52
N GLU A 361 2.66 1.00 28.93
CA GLU A 361 3.90 1.58 28.40
C GLU A 361 4.03 1.35 26.88
N ALA A 362 3.72 0.14 26.42
CA ALA A 362 3.77 -0.19 25.01
C ALA A 362 2.67 0.51 24.19
N VAL A 363 1.48 0.71 24.77
CA VAL A 363 0.39 1.49 24.16
C VAL A 363 0.78 2.95 24.01
N ALA A 364 1.36 3.56 25.04
CA ALA A 364 1.84 4.95 24.97
C ALA A 364 2.94 5.11 23.92
N ALA A 365 3.80 4.09 23.76
CA ALA A 365 4.92 4.12 22.84
C ALA A 365 4.58 3.78 21.37
N VAL A 366 3.31 3.47 21.05
CA VAL A 366 2.96 2.86 19.75
C VAL A 366 3.24 3.78 18.58
N ASP A 367 2.96 5.07 18.71
CA ASP A 367 3.10 6.12 17.69
C ASP A 367 4.35 7.00 17.89
N GLY A 368 5.21 6.66 18.86
CA GLY A 368 6.41 7.41 19.22
C GLY A 368 6.62 7.45 20.73
N PRO A 369 7.52 8.29 21.25
CA PRO A 369 7.68 8.49 22.69
C PRO A 369 6.39 9.00 23.35
N ALA A 370 6.10 8.52 24.55
CA ALA A 370 4.93 8.91 25.32
C ALA A 370 4.87 10.43 25.56
N SER A 371 3.68 11.01 25.44
CA SER A 371 3.47 12.42 25.78
C SER A 371 3.56 12.66 27.29
N PRO A 372 3.71 13.90 27.76
CA PRO A 372 3.68 14.21 29.20
C PRO A 372 2.39 13.74 29.89
N GLU A 373 1.24 13.84 29.22
CA GLU A 373 -0.06 13.39 29.73
C GLU A 373 -0.12 11.86 29.86
N GLU A 374 0.36 11.14 28.85
CA GLU A 374 0.46 9.68 28.88
C GLU A 374 1.44 9.23 29.97
N ALA A 375 2.59 9.90 30.09
CA ALA A 375 3.59 9.62 31.12
C ALA A 375 3.06 9.81 32.55
N ALA A 376 2.16 10.79 32.76
CA ALA A 376 1.49 10.97 34.05
C ALA A 376 0.60 9.77 34.39
N VAL A 377 -0.22 9.30 33.43
CA VAL A 377 -1.05 8.09 33.58
C VAL A 377 -0.19 6.85 33.83
N LEU A 378 0.93 6.69 33.10
CA LEU A 378 1.85 5.57 33.31
C LEU A 378 2.48 5.58 34.71
N THR A 379 2.83 6.77 35.21
CA THR A 379 3.39 6.93 36.57
C THR A 379 2.35 6.51 37.61
N GLU A 380 1.10 6.92 37.43
CA GLU A 380 0.01 6.53 38.33
C GLU A 380 -0.27 5.02 38.27
N LEU A 381 -0.28 4.41 37.07
CA LEU A 381 -0.40 2.96 36.89
C LEU A 381 0.70 2.21 37.65
N ARG A 382 1.97 2.62 37.52
CA ARG A 382 3.09 2.00 38.24
C ARG A 382 2.90 2.06 39.76
N VAL A 383 2.46 3.20 40.28
CA VAL A 383 2.25 3.39 41.72
C VAL A 383 1.09 2.54 42.23
N ARG A 384 -0.05 2.51 41.53
CA ARG A 384 -1.23 1.76 41.97
C ARG A 384 -1.05 0.25 41.82
N CYS A 385 -0.42 -0.19 40.73
CA CYS A 385 -0.18 -1.62 40.46
C CYS A 385 1.00 -2.18 41.26
N GLY A 386 2.04 -1.39 41.56
CA GLY A 386 3.22 -1.84 42.32
C GLY A 386 3.05 -1.87 43.85
N ARG A 387 1.90 -1.44 44.37
CA ARG A 387 1.55 -1.56 45.80
C ARG A 387 0.94 -2.93 46.17
N ARG A 388 0.84 -3.84 45.20
CA ARG A 388 0.27 -5.18 45.31
C ARG A 388 1.31 -6.19 44.84
#